data_AF-A0A2R6RBL2-F1
#
_entry.id   AF-A0A2R6RBL2-F1
#
_cell.length_a   1.000
_cell.length_b   1.000
_cell.length_c   1.000
_cell.angle_alpha   90.00
_cell.angle_beta   90.00
_cell.angle_gamma   90.00
#
_symmetry.space_group_name_H-M   'P 1'
#
loop_
_entity.id
_entity.type
_entity.pdbx_description
1 polymer ?
#
loop_
_entity_poly.entity_id
_entity_poly.type
_entity_poly.pdbx_seq_one_letter_code
_entity_poly.pdbx_strand_id
1 'polypeptide(L)'
;MPQTWKVAPQKTPAQLSDAAKIACHEKNKQLKTALADARDNQSHLKGMRERLSGLLKFHQTERQEEWEKLTTREKKQMKEEYDKKKAKEENLEKTVTPKALIKKVDGQFEKMEQEWTAVCRSTGVEGFYIGVQSSIEEYHTPKAFFTPHAETFVKTVPEMEPKALALKLEAFVTTGLADQDKCTYLFSSDFIT
;
A
#
# COMPACT_ATOMS: atom_id res chain seq x y z
N MET A 1 -37.25 -32.92 55.87
CA MET A 1 -37.56 -32.08 54.68
C MET A 1 -36.30 -32.00 53.83
N PRO A 2 -36.26 -32.51 52.58
CA PRO A 2 -35.07 -32.37 51.76
C PRO A 2 -35.10 -31.05 50.97
N GLN A 3 -33.98 -30.34 51.00
CA GLN A 3 -33.75 -29.09 50.25
C GLN A 3 -33.68 -29.37 48.74
N THR A 4 -34.44 -28.62 47.96
CA THR A 4 -34.37 -28.61 46.50
C THR A 4 -33.24 -27.68 46.04
N TRP A 5 -32.23 -28.23 45.39
CA TRP A 5 -31.17 -27.44 44.75
C TRP A 5 -31.64 -27.07 43.35
N LYS A 6 -31.84 -25.77 43.08
CA LYS A 6 -32.11 -25.25 41.73
C LYS A 6 -30.80 -25.30 40.93
N VAL A 7 -30.68 -26.27 40.03
CA VAL A 7 -29.60 -26.33 39.04
C VAL A 7 -29.78 -25.16 38.07
N ALA A 8 -28.76 -24.31 37.95
CA ALA A 8 -28.74 -23.23 36.98
C ALA A 8 -28.87 -23.77 35.55
N PRO A 9 -29.60 -23.10 34.65
CA PRO A 9 -29.80 -23.60 33.29
C PRO A 9 -28.45 -23.66 32.55
N GLN A 10 -27.99 -24.88 32.26
CA GLN A 10 -26.85 -25.10 31.38
C GLN A 10 -27.21 -24.61 29.97
N LYS A 11 -26.42 -23.64 29.46
CA LYS A 11 -26.54 -23.15 28.08
C LYS A 11 -26.30 -24.31 27.12
N THR A 12 -27.17 -24.46 26.13
CA THR A 12 -27.08 -25.54 25.15
C THR A 12 -25.93 -25.30 24.17
N PRO A 13 -25.30 -26.35 23.61
CA PRO A 13 -24.15 -26.24 22.69
C PRO A 13 -24.38 -25.34 21.47
N ALA A 14 -25.63 -25.23 21.01
CA ALA A 14 -26.02 -24.33 19.92
C ALA A 14 -25.83 -22.84 20.28
N GLN A 15 -26.10 -22.46 21.53
CA GLN A 15 -25.96 -21.07 22.01
C GLN A 15 -24.48 -20.66 22.19
N LEU A 16 -23.59 -21.63 22.43
CA LEU A 16 -22.14 -21.42 22.48
C LEU A 16 -21.52 -21.27 21.08
N SER A 17 -22.07 -21.98 20.08
CA SER A 17 -21.69 -21.88 18.66
C SER A 17 -21.92 -20.48 18.08
N ASP A 18 -23.09 -19.90 18.35
CA ASP A 18 -23.48 -18.64 17.73
C ASP A 18 -22.79 -17.44 18.39
N ALA A 19 -22.54 -17.50 19.69
CA ALA A 19 -21.71 -16.54 20.39
C ALA A 19 -20.26 -16.54 19.87
N ALA A 20 -19.70 -17.71 19.56
CA ALA A 20 -18.36 -17.83 18.99
C ALA A 20 -18.28 -17.28 17.55
N LYS A 21 -19.31 -17.49 16.73
CA LYS A 21 -19.40 -16.92 15.37
C LYS A 21 -19.52 -15.40 15.39
N ILE A 22 -20.33 -14.85 16.30
CA ILE A 22 -20.48 -13.40 16.47
C ILE A 22 -19.17 -12.77 16.94
N ALA A 23 -18.49 -13.38 17.92
CA ALA A 23 -17.18 -12.92 18.39
C ALA A 23 -16.11 -12.98 17.29
N CYS A 24 -16.09 -14.05 16.48
CA CYS A 24 -15.17 -14.20 15.35
C CYS A 24 -15.44 -13.17 14.25
N HIS A 25 -16.71 -12.87 13.96
CA HIS A 25 -17.06 -11.85 12.98
C HIS A 25 -16.65 -10.44 13.45
N GLU A 26 -16.86 -10.11 14.73
CA GLU A 26 -16.48 -8.81 15.28
C GLU A 26 -14.96 -8.65 15.33
N LYS A 27 -14.22 -9.70 15.68
CA LYS A 27 -12.75 -9.70 15.70
C LYS A 27 -12.16 -9.59 14.29
N ASN A 28 -12.75 -10.27 13.30
CA ASN A 28 -12.37 -10.13 11.90
C ASN A 28 -12.65 -8.73 11.35
N LYS A 29 -13.71 -8.07 11.83
CA LYS A 29 -14.00 -6.67 11.50
C LYS A 29 -12.94 -5.74 12.10
N GLN A 30 -12.55 -5.96 13.37
CA GLN A 30 -11.45 -5.22 14.02
C GLN A 30 -10.10 -5.43 13.32
N LEU A 31 -9.78 -6.66 12.92
CA LEU A 31 -8.57 -6.97 12.14
C LEU A 31 -8.57 -6.27 10.77
N LYS A 32 -9.72 -6.21 10.09
CA LYS A 32 -9.85 -5.46 8.83
C LYS A 32 -9.65 -3.95 9.03
N THR A 33 -10.18 -3.40 10.11
CA THR A 33 -9.95 -1.98 10.47
C THR A 33 -8.48 -1.74 10.80
N ALA A 34 -7.85 -2.58 11.62
CA ALA A 34 -6.42 -2.48 11.95
C ALA A 34 -5.51 -2.66 10.73
N LEU A 35 -5.88 -3.52 9.77
CA LEU A 35 -5.18 -3.68 8.48
C LEU A 35 -5.35 -2.47 7.56
N ALA A 36 -6.50 -1.80 7.59
CA ALA A 36 -6.71 -0.55 6.87
C ALA A 36 -5.89 0.59 7.51
N ASP A 37 -5.89 0.69 8.84
CA ASP A 37 -5.10 1.68 9.59
C ASP A 37 -3.58 1.46 9.42
N ALA A 38 -3.13 0.20 9.39
CA ALA A 38 -1.73 -0.16 9.11
C ALA A 38 -1.33 0.13 7.66
N ARG A 39 -2.28 0.05 6.72
CA ARG A 39 -2.06 0.43 5.32
C ARG A 39 -1.93 1.95 5.17
N ASP A 40 -2.67 2.73 5.96
CA ASP A 40 -2.65 4.19 5.94
C ASP A 40 -1.48 4.79 6.73
N ASN A 41 -0.89 4.05 7.68
CA ASN A 41 0.40 4.35 8.35
C ASN A 41 0.51 5.79 8.92
N GLN A 42 -0.65 6.44 9.14
CA GLN A 42 -0.78 7.88 9.37
C GLN A 42 -0.68 8.23 10.86
N SER A 43 -0.99 7.27 11.74
CA SER A 43 -0.98 7.41 13.20
C SER A 43 0.31 6.90 13.87
N HIS A 44 1.18 6.19 13.15
CA HIS A 44 2.44 5.67 13.68
C HIS A 44 3.60 6.64 13.41
N LEU A 45 4.39 6.93 14.45
CA LEU A 45 5.65 7.68 14.32
C LEU A 45 6.52 7.05 13.24
N LYS A 46 7.17 7.89 12.42
CA LYS A 46 8.01 7.54 11.26
C LYS A 46 9.24 6.73 11.74
N GLY A 47 9.05 5.46 12.05
CA GLY A 47 10.03 4.55 12.70
C GLY A 47 9.40 3.38 13.46
N MET A 48 8.14 3.52 13.90
CA MET A 48 7.34 2.45 14.53
C MET A 48 6.31 1.83 13.56
N ARG A 49 6.55 1.96 12.26
CA ARG A 49 5.70 1.35 11.24
C ARG A 49 5.97 -0.16 11.27
N GLU A 50 5.01 -0.92 11.76
CA GLU A 50 5.11 -2.37 11.76
C GLU A 50 5.18 -2.87 10.32
N ARG A 51 6.27 -3.57 9.98
CA ARG A 51 6.37 -4.22 8.69
C ARG A 51 5.26 -5.25 8.61
N LEU A 52 4.54 -5.29 7.49
CA LEU A 52 3.50 -6.30 7.24
C LEU A 52 4.01 -7.72 7.52
N SER A 53 5.27 -8.01 7.18
CA SER A 53 5.92 -9.29 7.49
C SER A 53 6.04 -9.59 8.99
N GLY A 54 6.26 -8.58 9.83
CA GLY A 54 6.29 -8.70 11.29
C GLY A 54 4.89 -8.96 11.87
N LEU A 55 3.89 -8.18 11.41
CA LEU A 55 2.51 -8.31 11.84
C LEU A 55 1.90 -9.66 11.42
N LEU A 56 2.23 -10.12 10.20
CA LEU A 56 1.85 -11.44 9.70
C LEU A 56 2.47 -12.58 10.52
N LYS A 57 3.74 -12.47 10.93
CA LYS A 57 4.38 -13.45 11.81
C LYS A 57 3.79 -13.44 13.20
N PHE A 58 3.50 -12.26 13.75
CA PHE A 58 2.92 -12.10 15.07
C PHE A 58 1.54 -12.78 15.20
N HIS A 59 0.67 -12.60 14.19
CA HIS A 59 -0.65 -13.26 14.15
C HIS A 59 -0.65 -14.61 13.42
N GLN A 60 0.52 -15.23 13.21
CA GLN A 60 0.58 -16.49 12.44
C GLN A 60 -0.10 -17.63 13.19
N THR A 61 0.21 -17.79 14.48
CA THR A 61 -0.31 -18.88 15.32
C THR A 61 -1.82 -18.76 15.51
N GLU A 62 -2.32 -17.57 15.83
CA GLU A 62 -3.75 -17.30 16.02
C GLU A 62 -4.56 -17.59 14.75
N ARG A 63 -4.07 -17.17 13.59
CA ARG A 63 -4.73 -17.46 12.30
C ARG A 63 -4.71 -18.94 11.94
N GLN A 64 -3.67 -19.67 12.33
CA GLN A 64 -3.57 -21.09 12.09
C GLN A 64 -4.56 -21.88 12.96
N GLU A 65 -4.71 -21.49 14.23
CA GLU A 65 -5.73 -22.06 15.12
C GLU A 65 -7.16 -21.74 14.65
N GLU A 66 -7.42 -20.52 14.19
CA GLU A 66 -8.72 -20.16 13.60
C GLU A 66 -8.99 -20.92 12.31
N TRP A 67 -7.98 -21.12 11.47
CA TRP A 67 -8.09 -21.95 10.29
C TRP A 67 -8.43 -23.40 10.64
N GLU A 68 -7.80 -23.97 11.68
CA GLU A 68 -8.08 -25.35 12.10
C GLU A 68 -9.52 -25.54 12.61
N LYS A 69 -10.10 -24.52 13.24
CA LYS A 69 -11.51 -24.53 13.73
C LYS A 69 -12.55 -24.50 12.59
N LEU A 70 -12.17 -24.11 11.38
CA LEU A 70 -13.09 -24.08 10.24
C LEU A 70 -13.39 -25.48 9.71
N THR A 71 -14.65 -25.68 9.31
CA THR A 71 -15.07 -26.91 8.63
C THR A 71 -14.46 -27.00 7.24
N THR A 72 -14.38 -28.21 6.69
CA THR A 72 -13.90 -28.46 5.32
C THR A 72 -14.68 -27.67 4.28
N ARG A 73 -15.97 -27.43 4.50
CA ARG A 73 -16.84 -26.64 3.62
C ARG A 73 -16.46 -25.16 3.63
N GLU A 74 -16.22 -24.58 4.80
CA GLU A 74 -15.84 -23.16 4.95
C GLU A 74 -14.44 -22.91 4.38
N LYS A 75 -13.50 -23.83 4.62
CA LYS A 75 -12.15 -23.79 4.00
C LYS A 75 -12.23 -23.79 2.47
N LYS A 76 -13.08 -24.65 1.92
CA LYS A 76 -13.30 -24.73 0.47
C LYS A 76 -13.91 -23.44 -0.09
N GLN A 77 -14.92 -22.87 0.59
CA GLN A 77 -15.55 -21.61 0.19
C GLN A 77 -14.55 -20.44 0.20
N MET A 78 -13.74 -20.30 1.25
CA MET A 78 -12.72 -19.24 1.30
C MET A 78 -11.68 -19.39 0.19
N LYS A 79 -11.27 -20.63 -0.10
CA LYS A 79 -10.34 -20.91 -1.21
C LYS A 79 -10.96 -20.53 -2.55
N GLU A 80 -12.21 -20.90 -2.79
CA GLU A 80 -12.93 -20.53 -4.02
C GLU A 80 -13.12 -19.00 -4.15
N GLU A 81 -13.37 -18.28 -3.06
CA GLU A 81 -13.44 -16.82 -3.07
C GLU A 81 -12.08 -16.17 -3.36
N TYR A 82 -11.01 -16.69 -2.76
CA TYR A 82 -9.65 -16.26 -3.03
C TYR A 82 -9.28 -16.49 -4.50
N ASP A 83 -9.52 -17.70 -5.00
CA ASP A 83 -9.25 -18.07 -6.39
C ASP A 83 -10.08 -17.22 -7.37
N LYS A 84 -11.34 -16.90 -7.04
CA LYS A 84 -12.18 -15.98 -7.82
C LYS A 84 -11.64 -14.55 -7.83
N LYS A 85 -11.19 -14.03 -6.67
CA LYS A 85 -10.60 -12.69 -6.59
C LYS A 85 -9.31 -12.61 -7.39
N LYS A 86 -8.43 -13.60 -7.21
CA LYS A 86 -7.18 -13.73 -7.95
C LYS A 86 -7.43 -13.84 -9.46
N ALA A 87 -8.37 -14.69 -9.88
CA ALA A 87 -8.73 -14.82 -11.29
C ALA A 87 -9.37 -13.54 -11.86
N LYS A 88 -10.07 -12.74 -11.04
CA LYS A 88 -10.62 -11.44 -11.44
C LYS A 88 -9.51 -10.40 -11.62
N GLU A 89 -8.54 -10.36 -10.71
CA GLU A 89 -7.34 -9.51 -10.82
C GLU A 89 -6.50 -9.90 -12.04
N GLU A 90 -6.19 -11.19 -12.22
CA GLU A 90 -5.46 -11.68 -13.40
C GLU A 90 -6.21 -11.44 -14.71
N ASN A 91 -7.55 -11.48 -14.73
CA ASN A 91 -8.33 -11.13 -15.92
C ASN A 91 -8.37 -9.62 -16.20
N LEU A 92 -8.34 -8.79 -15.15
CA LEU A 92 -8.16 -7.34 -15.28
C LEU A 92 -6.79 -7.01 -15.88
N GLU A 93 -5.74 -7.72 -15.45
CA GLU A 93 -4.40 -7.59 -16.02
C GLU A 93 -4.35 -8.07 -17.48
N LYS A 94 -5.00 -9.18 -17.83
CA LYS A 94 -5.07 -9.71 -19.21
C LYS A 94 -5.89 -8.84 -20.18
N THR A 95 -6.84 -8.04 -19.68
CA THR A 95 -7.72 -7.21 -20.53
C THR A 95 -7.14 -5.85 -20.84
N VAL A 96 -6.12 -5.39 -20.11
CA VAL A 96 -5.45 -4.12 -20.40
C VAL A 96 -4.29 -4.38 -21.36
N THR A 97 -4.50 -4.10 -22.64
CA THR A 97 -3.35 -4.06 -23.58
C THR A 97 -2.35 -3.00 -23.09
N PRO A 98 -1.03 -3.23 -23.20
CA PRO A 98 -0.02 -2.25 -22.76
C PRO A 98 -0.30 -0.85 -23.30
N LYS A 99 -0.70 -0.74 -24.58
CA LYS A 99 -1.09 0.53 -25.23
C LYS A 99 -2.26 1.24 -24.55
N ALA A 100 -3.27 0.50 -24.07
CA ALA A 100 -4.40 1.08 -23.35
C ALA A 100 -3.97 1.60 -21.98
N LEU A 101 -3.05 0.91 -21.31
CA LEU A 101 -2.47 1.39 -20.06
C LEU A 101 -1.64 2.65 -20.28
N ILE A 102 -0.78 2.66 -21.31
CA ILE A 102 0.01 3.83 -21.72
C ILE A 102 -0.88 5.05 -21.85
N LYS A 103 -1.93 4.92 -22.66
CA LYS A 103 -2.85 6.02 -22.94
C LYS A 103 -3.59 6.49 -21.68
N LYS A 104 -3.93 5.56 -20.80
CA LYS A 104 -4.59 5.88 -19.52
C LYS A 104 -3.65 6.65 -18.60
N VAL A 105 -2.40 6.20 -18.48
CA VAL A 105 -1.37 6.86 -17.67
C VAL A 105 -1.10 8.25 -18.22
N ASP A 106 -0.84 8.38 -19.53
CA ASP A 106 -0.61 9.67 -20.18
C ASP A 106 -1.77 10.65 -19.91
N GLY A 107 -3.02 10.21 -20.07
CA GLY A 107 -4.18 11.05 -19.79
C GLY A 107 -4.33 11.46 -18.31
N GLN A 108 -3.86 10.64 -17.36
CA GLN A 108 -3.83 11.05 -15.95
C GLN A 108 -2.75 12.10 -15.69
N PHE A 109 -1.55 11.93 -16.27
CA PHE A 109 -0.46 12.89 -16.14
C PHE A 109 -0.80 14.24 -16.78
N GLU A 110 -1.43 14.25 -17.95
CA GLU A 110 -1.92 15.48 -18.59
C GLU A 110 -2.92 16.22 -17.68
N LYS A 111 -3.83 15.50 -17.03
CA LYS A 111 -4.78 16.09 -16.09
C LYS A 111 -4.07 16.67 -14.86
N MET A 112 -3.12 15.94 -14.29
CA MET A 112 -2.30 16.42 -13.17
C MET A 112 -1.50 17.67 -13.54
N GLU A 113 -0.94 17.72 -14.74
CA GLU A 113 -0.22 18.90 -15.24
C GLU A 113 -1.13 20.13 -15.33
N GLN A 114 -2.37 19.97 -15.80
CA GLN A 114 -3.34 21.06 -15.84
C GLN A 114 -3.72 21.55 -14.44
N GLU A 115 -4.02 20.63 -13.52
CA GLU A 115 -4.37 20.95 -12.13
C GLU A 115 -3.20 21.63 -11.41
N TRP A 116 -1.98 21.11 -11.58
CA TRP A 116 -0.78 21.69 -10.99
C TRP A 116 -0.46 23.07 -11.57
N THR A 117 -0.60 23.25 -12.89
CA THR A 117 -0.45 24.56 -13.54
C THR A 117 -1.44 25.58 -12.98
N ALA A 118 -2.68 25.18 -12.70
CA ALA A 118 -3.68 26.05 -12.09
C ALA A 118 -3.30 26.43 -10.64
N VAL A 119 -2.76 25.48 -9.86
CA VAL A 119 -2.22 25.76 -8.52
C VAL A 119 -1.06 26.75 -8.58
N CYS A 120 -0.09 26.53 -9.47
CA CYS A 120 1.05 27.42 -9.64
C CYS A 120 0.59 28.85 -9.99
N ARG A 121 -0.38 28.99 -10.89
CA ARG A 121 -0.93 30.31 -11.28
C ARG A 121 -1.66 31.03 -10.15
N SER A 122 -2.39 30.30 -9.31
CA SER A 122 -3.22 30.89 -8.24
C SER A 122 -2.44 31.18 -6.96
N THR A 123 -1.37 30.45 -6.71
CA THR A 123 -0.59 30.53 -5.45
C THR A 123 0.80 31.14 -5.64
N GLY A 124 1.32 31.20 -6.88
CA GLY A 124 2.70 31.56 -7.15
C GLY A 124 3.72 30.51 -6.71
N VAL A 125 3.27 29.31 -6.32
CA VAL A 125 4.16 28.21 -5.94
C VAL A 125 4.83 27.64 -7.19
N GLU A 126 6.15 27.49 -7.11
CA GLU A 126 6.99 26.85 -8.13
C GLU A 126 7.45 25.48 -7.61
N GLY A 127 7.60 24.50 -8.49
CA GLY A 127 7.99 23.16 -8.08
C GLY A 127 8.02 22.16 -9.22
N PHE A 128 8.25 20.90 -8.87
CA PHE A 128 8.26 19.80 -9.81
C PHE A 128 7.70 18.53 -9.17
N TYR A 129 7.20 17.63 -10.01
CA TYR A 129 6.83 16.28 -9.60
C TYR A 129 7.34 15.28 -10.63
N ILE A 130 7.70 14.10 -10.16
CA ILE A 130 8.25 13.02 -10.97
C ILE A 130 7.49 11.74 -10.66
N GLY A 131 6.82 11.20 -11.67
CA GLY A 131 6.26 9.86 -11.66
C GLY A 131 7.30 8.87 -12.17
N VAL A 132 7.74 7.99 -11.28
CA VAL A 132 8.68 6.90 -11.59
C VAL A 132 7.96 5.55 -11.53
N GLN A 133 8.42 4.60 -12.34
CA GLN A 133 7.89 3.25 -12.30
C GLN A 133 8.44 2.47 -11.10
N SER A 134 7.67 1.50 -10.62
CA SER A 134 8.08 0.58 -9.54
C SER A 134 8.09 -0.89 -9.97
N SER A 135 7.61 -1.22 -11.18
CA SER A 135 7.60 -2.58 -11.72
C SER A 135 8.46 -2.68 -12.99
N ILE A 136 9.07 -3.84 -13.20
CA ILE A 136 10.07 -4.10 -14.25
C ILE A 136 9.40 -4.37 -15.62
N GLU A 137 8.09 -4.61 -15.65
CA GLU A 137 7.39 -5.17 -16.83
C GLU A 137 6.77 -4.13 -17.77
N GLU A 138 6.88 -2.82 -17.48
CA GLU A 138 6.25 -1.76 -18.28
C GLU A 138 7.25 -0.75 -18.90
N TYR A 139 7.06 -0.49 -20.21
CA TYR A 139 7.97 0.24 -21.11
C TYR A 139 7.85 1.77 -21.06
N HIS A 140 7.55 2.36 -19.90
CA HIS A 140 7.37 3.81 -19.80
C HIS A 140 8.65 4.57 -19.45
N THR A 141 8.90 5.69 -20.13
CA THR A 141 9.83 6.69 -19.61
C THR A 141 9.20 7.40 -18.41
N PRO A 142 10.00 7.74 -17.37
CA PRO A 142 9.56 8.59 -16.27
C PRO A 142 8.85 9.84 -16.78
N LYS A 143 7.73 10.17 -16.14
CA LYS A 143 6.97 11.38 -16.41
C LYS A 143 7.40 12.43 -15.40
N ALA A 144 7.77 13.60 -15.88
CA ALA A 144 8.21 14.68 -15.02
C ALA A 144 7.64 16.00 -15.52
N PHE A 145 7.22 16.82 -14.58
CA PHE A 145 6.76 18.18 -14.81
C PHE A 145 7.60 19.11 -13.97
N PHE A 146 8.06 20.22 -14.57
CA PHE A 146 8.82 21.26 -13.90
C PHE A 146 8.20 22.61 -14.24
N THR A 147 8.02 23.45 -13.22
CA THR A 147 7.82 24.88 -13.47
C THR A 147 9.15 25.53 -13.90
N PRO A 148 9.14 26.71 -14.55
CA PRO A 148 10.36 27.31 -15.08
C PRO A 148 11.47 27.52 -14.03
N HIS A 149 11.12 27.92 -12.80
CA HIS A 149 12.11 28.11 -11.75
C HIS A 149 12.62 26.78 -11.19
N ALA A 150 11.74 25.77 -11.08
CA ALA A 150 12.12 24.44 -10.65
C ALA A 150 13.06 23.76 -11.67
N GLU A 151 12.79 23.94 -12.97
CA GLU A 151 13.68 23.44 -14.02
C GLU A 151 15.05 24.10 -13.95
N THR A 152 15.07 25.43 -13.80
CA THR A 152 16.32 26.19 -13.62
C THR A 152 17.09 25.71 -12.41
N PHE A 153 16.43 25.52 -11.26
CA PHE A 153 17.04 25.00 -10.05
C PHE A 153 17.69 23.63 -10.28
N VAL A 154 17.01 22.70 -10.97
CA VAL A 154 17.56 21.37 -11.26
C VAL A 154 18.76 21.46 -12.23
N LYS A 155 18.76 22.41 -13.15
CA LYS A 155 19.90 22.62 -14.06
C LYS A 155 21.09 23.29 -13.38
N THR A 156 20.86 24.16 -12.40
CA THR A 156 21.92 24.97 -11.79
C THR A 156 22.51 24.36 -10.52
N VAL A 157 21.68 23.76 -9.66
CA VAL A 157 22.12 23.32 -8.33
C VAL A 157 22.69 21.90 -8.35
N PRO A 158 21.95 20.87 -8.80
CA PRO A 158 22.53 19.55 -8.98
C PRO A 158 23.27 19.40 -10.32
N GLU A 159 23.31 20.44 -11.16
CA GLU A 159 23.95 20.42 -12.49
C GLU A 159 23.47 19.26 -13.37
N MET A 160 22.16 18.96 -13.30
CA MET A 160 21.56 17.83 -13.98
C MET A 160 20.45 18.28 -14.92
N GLU A 161 20.33 17.60 -16.05
CA GLU A 161 19.12 17.74 -16.87
C GLU A 161 17.91 17.18 -16.13
N PRO A 162 16.73 17.84 -16.17
CA PRO A 162 15.52 17.38 -15.48
C PRO A 162 15.13 15.95 -15.82
N LYS A 163 15.34 15.53 -17.07
CA LYS A 163 15.14 14.15 -17.52
C LYS A 163 16.12 13.17 -16.88
N ALA A 164 17.37 13.58 -16.69
CA ALA A 164 18.38 12.76 -16.01
C ALA A 164 18.05 12.58 -14.53
N LEU A 165 17.51 13.62 -13.89
CA LEU A 165 17.02 13.52 -12.50
C LEU A 165 15.89 12.49 -12.40
N ALA A 166 14.92 12.53 -13.32
CA ALA A 166 13.81 11.57 -13.33
C ALA A 166 14.28 10.12 -13.51
N LEU A 167 15.23 9.87 -14.42
CA LEU A 167 15.83 8.54 -14.61
C LEU A 167 16.63 8.08 -13.39
N LYS A 168 17.37 8.98 -12.73
CA LYS A 168 18.14 8.66 -11.53
C LYS A 168 17.22 8.27 -10.36
N LEU A 169 16.08 8.95 -10.21
CA LEU A 169 15.06 8.59 -9.24
C LEU A 169 14.41 7.25 -9.56
N GLU A 170 14.11 6.97 -10.83
CA GLU A 170 13.57 5.68 -11.25
C GLU A 170 14.54 4.54 -10.98
N ALA A 171 15.82 4.74 -11.29
CA ALA A 171 16.87 3.78 -10.97
C ALA A 171 16.96 3.55 -9.46
N PHE A 172 16.92 4.60 -8.63
CA PHE A 172 16.93 4.49 -7.18
C PHE A 172 15.75 3.67 -6.64
N VAL A 173 14.53 3.93 -7.13
CA VAL A 173 13.31 3.22 -6.70
C VAL A 173 13.33 1.76 -7.14
N THR A 174 13.74 1.49 -8.38
CA THR A 174 13.72 0.13 -8.95
C THR A 174 14.83 -0.75 -8.40
N THR A 175 16.05 -0.21 -8.23
CA THR A 175 17.21 -0.99 -7.79
C THR A 175 17.32 -1.15 -6.28
N GLY A 176 16.51 -0.42 -5.50
CA GLY A 176 16.49 -0.56 -4.05
C GLY A 176 17.81 -0.16 -3.39
N LEU A 177 18.57 0.78 -3.98
CA LEU A 177 19.79 1.39 -3.40
C LEU A 177 19.54 2.14 -2.06
N ALA A 178 18.36 1.95 -1.45
CA ALA A 178 18.08 2.28 -0.06
C ALA A 178 18.73 1.30 0.95
N ASP A 179 19.27 0.16 0.49
CA ASP A 179 20.12 -0.72 1.31
C ASP A 179 21.61 -0.49 0.97
N GLN A 180 22.39 -0.16 2.01
CA GLN A 180 23.85 0.06 2.08
C GLN A 180 24.36 1.51 1.94
N ASP A 181 24.48 2.19 3.10
CA ASP A 181 25.69 2.87 3.61
C ASP A 181 26.54 3.79 2.69
N LYS A 182 26.05 4.21 1.53
CA LYS A 182 26.76 5.13 0.61
C LYS A 182 25.89 6.26 0.04
N CYS A 183 24.78 6.60 0.69
CA CYS A 183 23.99 7.80 0.38
C CYS A 183 24.41 9.04 1.20
N THR A 184 25.67 9.13 1.64
CA THR A 184 26.23 10.35 2.26
C THR A 184 26.70 11.41 1.25
N TYR A 185 26.62 11.15 -0.06
CA TYR A 185 27.18 12.05 -1.09
C TYR A 185 26.18 12.59 -2.13
N LEU A 186 24.87 12.42 -1.95
CA LEU A 186 23.89 12.97 -2.91
C LEU A 186 23.33 14.35 -2.54
N PHE A 187 23.63 14.87 -1.34
CA PHE A 187 23.32 16.25 -0.94
C PHE A 187 24.45 16.92 -0.13
N SER A 188 25.65 16.34 -0.09
CA SER A 188 26.78 16.89 0.67
C SER A 188 27.70 17.69 -0.23
N SER A 189 27.49 19.00 -0.24
CA SER A 189 28.58 19.97 -0.28
C SER A 189 28.13 21.19 0.52
N ASP A 190 28.50 21.24 1.80
CA ASP A 190 28.79 22.48 2.53
C ASP A 190 27.82 23.66 2.35
N PHE A 191 26.51 23.44 2.49
CA PHE A 191 25.51 24.53 2.42
C PHE A 191 25.08 25.04 3.80
N ILE A 192 26.04 25.29 4.69
CA ILE A 192 25.95 26.29 5.77
C ILE A 192 27.37 26.81 6.04
N THR A 193 27.82 27.83 5.32
CA THR A 193 28.36 29.08 5.90
C THR A 193 28.39 30.18 4.84
#